data_AF-A0A1S0TLW7-F1
#
_entry.id   AF-A0A1S0TLW7-F1
#
_cell.length_a   1.000
_cell.length_b   1.000
_cell.length_c   1.000
_cell.angle_alpha   90.00
_cell.angle_beta   90.00
_cell.angle_gamma   90.00
#
_symmetry.space_group_name_H-M   'P 1'
#
loop_
_entity.id
_entity.type
_entity.pdbx_description
1 polymer ?
#
loop_
_entity_poly.entity_id
_entity_poly.type
_entity_poly.pdbx_seq_one_letter_code
_entity_poly.pdbx_strand_id
1 'polypeptide(L)'
;MEMDKTATRLLRIEVKDVNDNLPIFSEIHSSVPLVFVVQPGNTVIGQLRAVDIDDAPYNSTYYYMLPSCSNRDGIFTIDKQTGIVSVTNPNDLKYNEYHLCALVRSHNFS
;
A
#
# COMPACT_ATOMS: atom_id res chain seq x y z
N MET A 1 43.66 15.95 50.82
CA MET A 1 43.47 15.97 49.36
C MET A 1 42.30 15.05 49.07
N GLU A 2 41.14 15.63 48.80
CA GLU A 2 39.93 14.86 48.51
C GLU A 2 39.95 14.47 47.04
N MET A 3 39.73 13.18 46.74
CA MET A 3 39.63 12.71 45.36
C MET A 3 38.17 12.84 44.92
N ASP A 4 37.93 13.57 43.83
CA ASP A 4 36.62 13.62 43.18
C ASP A 4 36.20 12.20 42.79
N LYS A 5 35.12 11.72 43.39
CA LYS A 5 34.49 10.44 43.05
C LYS A 5 33.46 10.68 41.95
N THR A 6 33.67 10.08 40.79
CA THR A 6 32.67 10.00 39.73
C THR A 6 32.04 8.61 39.69
N ALA A 7 30.74 8.57 39.41
CA ALA A 7 29.99 7.35 39.19
C ALA A 7 29.16 7.49 37.91
N THR A 8 29.20 6.47 37.06
CA THR A 8 28.41 6.40 35.83
C THR A 8 27.42 5.25 35.92
N ARG A 9 26.25 5.43 35.29
CA ARG A 9 25.23 4.40 35.12
C ARG A 9 24.71 4.43 33.69
N LEU A 10 24.37 3.26 33.16
CA LEU A 10 23.71 3.14 31.87
C LEU A 10 22.22 3.42 32.05
N LEU A 11 21.69 4.32 31.22
CA LEU A 11 20.26 4.54 31.06
C LEU A 11 19.85 3.99 29.70
N ARG A 12 18.91 3.05 29.69
CA ARG A 12 18.28 2.58 28.46
C ARG A 12 17.07 3.46 28.18
N ILE A 13 17.09 4.13 27.03
CA ILE A 13 15.95 4.88 26.50
C ILE A 13 15.38 4.08 25.35
N GLU A 14 14.07 3.85 25.37
CA GLU A 14 13.34 3.22 24.28
C GLU A 14 12.45 4.26 23.62
N VAL A 15 12.64 4.43 22.32
CA VAL A 15 11.76 5.26 21.49
C VAL A 15 10.64 4.36 21.00
N LYS A 16 9.40 4.76 21.26
CA LYS A 16 8.21 4.07 20.75
C LYS A 16 7.77 4.75 19.47
N ASP A 17 7.51 3.93 18.48
CA ASP A 17 6.94 4.36 17.22
C ASP A 17 5.50 4.87 17.37
N VAL A 18 5.13 5.82 16.53
CA VAL A 18 3.77 6.36 16.40
C VAL A 18 3.37 6.30 14.94
N ASN A 19 2.09 6.06 14.66
CA ASN A 19 1.55 5.99 13.29
C ASN A 19 1.53 7.38 12.64
N ASP A 20 2.68 7.86 12.16
CA ASP A 20 2.84 9.17 11.53
C ASP A 20 3.23 9.11 10.06
N ASN A 21 3.48 7.91 9.52
CA ASN A 21 3.71 7.72 8.10
C ASN A 21 2.47 7.16 7.40
N LEU A 22 2.35 7.48 6.12
CA LEU A 22 1.33 6.91 5.24
C LEU A 22 1.98 5.87 4.34
N PRO A 23 1.29 4.76 4.03
CA PRO A 23 1.80 3.83 3.04
C PRO A 23 1.99 4.52 1.68
N ILE A 24 3.10 4.22 1.03
CA ILE A 24 3.44 4.71 -0.31
C ILE A 24 3.55 3.55 -1.28
N PHE A 25 3.05 3.72 -2.51
CA PHE A 25 3.25 2.71 -3.56
C PHE A 25 4.74 2.61 -3.92
N SER A 26 5.28 1.40 -3.95
CA SER A 26 6.72 1.15 -4.13
C SER A 26 7.17 1.19 -5.59
N GLU A 27 6.25 0.96 -6.52
CA GLU A 27 6.57 0.81 -7.96
C GLU A 27 5.97 1.94 -8.83
N ILE A 28 5.27 2.90 -8.21
CA ILE A 28 4.44 3.89 -8.93
C ILE A 28 4.64 5.27 -8.32
N HIS A 29 4.95 6.27 -9.15
CA HIS A 29 4.82 7.67 -8.74
C HIS A 29 3.34 7.96 -8.50
N SER A 30 2.99 8.40 -7.30
CA SER A 30 1.62 8.52 -6.74
C SER A 30 0.58 9.29 -7.57
N SER A 31 0.96 9.88 -8.70
CA SER A 31 0.12 10.65 -9.61
C SER A 31 -0.17 9.96 -10.95
N VAL A 32 0.40 8.78 -11.24
CA VAL A 32 0.23 8.11 -12.55
C VAL A 32 -0.87 7.04 -12.47
N PRO A 33 -1.87 7.06 -13.37
CA PRO A 33 -2.87 6.01 -13.44
C PRO A 33 -2.22 4.65 -13.76
N LEU A 34 -2.74 3.60 -13.15
CA LEU A 34 -2.26 2.24 -13.38
C LEU A 34 -2.65 1.77 -14.77
N VAL A 35 -1.68 1.35 -15.55
CA VAL A 35 -1.89 0.78 -16.89
C VAL A 35 -1.71 -0.72 -16.83
N PHE A 36 -2.79 -1.46 -17.02
CA PHE A 36 -2.75 -2.92 -17.14
C PHE A 36 -3.08 -3.34 -18.57
N VAL A 37 -2.22 -4.17 -19.16
CA VAL A 37 -2.49 -4.84 -20.44
C VAL A 37 -3.19 -6.15 -20.12
N VAL A 38 -4.46 -6.25 -20.51
CA VAL A 38 -5.27 -7.43 -20.18
C VAL A 38 -5.22 -8.43 -21.32
N GLN A 39 -4.75 -9.65 -21.04
CA GLN A 39 -4.76 -10.75 -21.99
C GLN A 39 -6.07 -11.56 -21.85
N PRO A 40 -6.70 -11.98 -22.96
CA PRO A 40 -7.90 -12.81 -22.90
C PRO A 40 -7.68 -14.08 -22.08
N GLY A 41 -8.57 -14.35 -21.11
CA GLY A 41 -8.53 -15.54 -20.26
C GLY A 41 -7.78 -15.38 -18.93
N ASN A 42 -6.99 -14.32 -18.74
CA ASN A 42 -6.34 -14.04 -17.46
C ASN A 42 -7.29 -13.26 -16.55
N THR A 43 -7.56 -13.81 -15.36
CA THR A 43 -8.30 -13.10 -14.31
C THR A 43 -7.37 -12.19 -13.53
N VAL A 44 -6.13 -12.60 -13.25
CA VAL A 44 -5.13 -11.75 -12.58
C VAL A 44 -4.38 -10.93 -13.62
N ILE A 45 -4.36 -9.61 -13.44
CA ILE A 45 -3.76 -8.67 -14.40
C ILE A 45 -2.54 -7.94 -13.84
N GLY A 46 -2.31 -8.01 -12.53
CA GLY A 46 -1.10 -7.50 -11.90
C GLY A 46 -1.20 -7.47 -10.38
N GLN A 47 -0.21 -6.87 -9.74
CA GLN A 47 -0.15 -6.72 -8.29
C GLN A 47 0.39 -5.34 -7.95
N LEU A 48 -0.28 -4.65 -7.03
CA LEU A 48 0.21 -3.42 -6.44
C LEU A 48 1.02 -3.72 -5.19
N ARG A 49 2.03 -2.88 -4.96
CA ARG A 49 2.86 -2.93 -3.77
C ARG A 49 2.98 -1.56 -3.16
N ALA A 50 2.79 -1.52 -1.85
CA ALA A 50 2.96 -0.34 -1.04
C ALA A 50 3.70 -0.69 0.25
N VAL A 51 4.46 0.27 0.74
CA VAL A 51 5.29 0.17 1.94
C VAL A 51 4.89 1.29 2.88
N ASP A 52 4.64 0.91 4.12
CA ASP A 52 4.53 1.84 5.24
C ASP A 52 5.79 1.64 6.10
N ILE A 53 6.44 2.75 6.46
CA ILE A 53 7.76 2.73 7.12
C ILE A 53 7.67 2.76 8.64
N ASP A 54 6.45 2.83 9.19
CA ASP A 54 6.22 2.70 10.63
C ASP A 54 6.62 1.31 11.15
N ASP A 55 6.64 1.13 12.46
CA ASP A 55 6.83 -0.18 13.06
C ASP A 55 5.51 -0.97 13.12
N ALA A 56 5.62 -2.28 13.34
CA ALA A 56 4.43 -3.08 13.62
C ALA A 56 3.75 -2.58 14.92
N PRO A 57 2.40 -2.47 14.95
CA PRO A 57 1.45 -2.95 13.95
C PRO A 57 1.02 -1.91 12.90
N TYR A 58 1.57 -0.69 12.95
CA TYR A 58 1.11 0.45 12.14
C TYR A 58 1.46 0.29 10.66
N ASN A 59 2.53 -0.45 10.35
CA ASN A 59 2.99 -0.72 8.99
C ASN A 59 2.10 -1.65 8.12
N SER A 60 0.89 -1.95 8.56
CA SER A 60 -0.04 -2.80 7.80
C SER A 60 -0.64 -2.02 6.63
N THR A 61 -0.51 -2.53 5.40
CA THR A 61 -1.03 -1.85 4.19
C THR A 61 -2.30 -2.50 3.67
N TYR A 62 -3.28 -1.67 3.29
CA TYR A 62 -4.55 -2.11 2.71
C TYR A 62 -4.87 -1.39 1.41
N TYR A 63 -5.21 -2.17 0.38
CA TYR A 63 -5.47 -1.67 -0.96
C TYR A 63 -6.97 -1.57 -1.25
N TYR A 64 -7.35 -0.53 -1.99
CA TYR A 64 -8.73 -0.26 -2.40
C TYR A 64 -8.77 0.19 -3.85
N MET A 65 -9.56 -0.51 -4.67
CA MET A 65 -9.82 -0.09 -6.04
C MET A 65 -10.89 0.99 -6.01
N LEU A 66 -10.62 2.13 -6.65
CA LEU A 66 -11.58 3.21 -6.71
C LEU A 66 -12.56 2.97 -7.88
N PRO A 67 -13.84 3.34 -7.73
CA PRO A 67 -14.82 3.29 -8.83
C PRO A 67 -14.62 4.41 -9.86
N SER A 68 -13.64 5.30 -9.64
CA SER A 68 -13.26 6.35 -10.57
C SER A 68 -12.39 5.81 -11.73
N CYS A 69 -11.93 6.71 -12.60
CA CYS A 69 -11.10 6.36 -13.75
C CYS A 69 -11.83 5.36 -14.66
N SER A 70 -11.20 4.27 -15.10
CA SER A 70 -11.81 3.29 -15.99
C SER A 70 -12.58 2.16 -15.28
N ASN A 71 -12.80 2.22 -13.95
CA ASN A 71 -13.46 1.15 -13.19
C ASN A 71 -14.89 1.47 -12.71
N ARG A 72 -15.64 2.31 -13.45
CA ARG A 72 -17.02 2.67 -13.07
C ARG A 72 -17.96 1.47 -13.03
N ASP A 73 -17.74 0.51 -13.91
CA ASP A 73 -18.58 -0.69 -14.04
C ASP A 73 -18.17 -1.80 -13.05
N GLY A 74 -17.14 -1.58 -12.22
CA GLY A 74 -16.67 -2.55 -11.21
C GLY A 74 -16.07 -3.83 -11.79
N ILE A 75 -15.62 -3.79 -13.06
CA ILE A 75 -15.04 -4.93 -13.77
C ILE A 75 -13.68 -5.35 -13.21
N PHE A 76 -12.97 -4.44 -12.52
CA PHE A 76 -11.71 -4.72 -11.83
C PHE A 76 -11.87 -4.71 -10.32
N THR A 77 -11.20 -5.65 -9.68
CA THR A 77 -11.14 -5.82 -8.22
C THR A 77 -9.68 -5.83 -7.76
N ILE A 78 -9.47 -5.54 -6.49
CA ILE A 78 -8.17 -5.68 -5.84
C ILE A 78 -8.33 -6.44 -4.54
N ASP A 79 -7.43 -7.39 -4.30
CA ASP A 79 -7.33 -8.03 -3.00
C ASP A 79 -6.75 -7.04 -1.98
N LYS A 80 -7.47 -6.89 -0.87
CA LYS A 80 -7.21 -5.83 0.12
C LYS A 80 -5.86 -5.97 0.81
N GLN A 81 -5.32 -7.18 0.94
CA GLN A 81 -4.09 -7.44 1.70
C GLN A 81 -2.87 -7.64 0.80
N THR A 82 -3.08 -8.28 -0.35
CA THR A 82 -1.99 -8.67 -1.26
C THR A 82 -1.78 -7.65 -2.39
N GLY A 83 -2.77 -6.79 -2.65
CA GLY A 83 -2.73 -5.85 -3.76
C GLY A 83 -2.91 -6.50 -5.14
N ILE A 84 -3.28 -7.79 -5.20
CA ILE A 84 -3.53 -8.50 -6.47
C ILE A 84 -4.73 -7.88 -7.16
N VAL A 85 -4.53 -7.40 -8.39
CA VAL A 85 -5.57 -6.82 -9.23
C VAL A 85 -6.11 -7.88 -10.18
N SER A 86 -7.42 -8.03 -10.22
CA SER A 86 -8.10 -9.03 -11.05
C SER A 86 -9.29 -8.45 -11.81
N VAL A 87 -9.61 -9.03 -12.96
CA VAL A 87 -10.86 -8.81 -13.69
C VAL A 87 -11.90 -9.83 -13.24
N THR A 88 -13.12 -9.38 -12.95
CA THR A 88 -14.22 -10.23 -12.48
C THR A 88 -14.67 -11.21 -13.57
N ASN A 89 -14.73 -10.74 -14.81
CA ASN A 89 -15.07 -11.54 -15.98
C ASN A 89 -14.31 -10.99 -17.21
N PRO A 90 -13.36 -11.74 -17.79
CA PRO A 90 -12.59 -11.29 -18.95
C PRO A 90 -13.44 -10.92 -20.18
N ASN A 91 -14.67 -11.44 -20.29
CA ASN A 91 -15.56 -11.12 -21.40
C ASN A 91 -16.17 -9.71 -21.32
N ASP A 92 -16.08 -9.05 -20.16
CA ASP A 92 -16.59 -7.68 -19.98
C ASP A 92 -15.57 -6.62 -20.43
N LEU A 93 -14.38 -7.05 -20.86
CA LEU A 93 -13.34 -6.18 -21.40
C LEU A 93 -13.70 -5.70 -22.80
N LYS A 94 -13.67 -4.38 -22.99
CA LYS A 94 -14.00 -3.69 -24.25
C LYS A 94 -12.78 -3.04 -24.89
N TYR A 95 -11.69 -2.89 -24.13
CA TYR A 95 -10.49 -2.19 -24.53
C TYR A 95 -9.25 -3.01 -24.18
N ASN A 96 -8.12 -2.70 -24.82
CA ASN A 96 -6.84 -3.36 -24.54
C ASN A 96 -6.10 -2.72 -23.37
N GLU A 97 -6.48 -1.49 -23.00
CA GLU A 97 -5.82 -0.66 -22.00
C GLU A 97 -6.88 -0.03 -21.10
N TYR A 98 -6.62 -0.05 -19.79
CA TYR A 98 -7.47 0.55 -18.77
C TYR A 98 -6.63 1.38 -17.82
N HIS A 99 -7.13 2.56 -17.45
CA HIS A 99 -6.49 3.44 -16.48
C HIS A 99 -7.22 3.27 -15.15
N LEU A 100 -6.59 2.56 -14.23
CA LEU A 100 -7.17 2.27 -12.91
C LEU A 100 -6.61 3.21 -11.85
N CYS A 101 -7.44 3.49 -10.86
CA CYS A 101 -7.10 4.32 -9.73
C CYS A 101 -7.29 3.51 -8.45
N ALA A 102 -6.25 3.46 -7.63
CA ALA A 102 -6.24 2.71 -6.38
C ALA A 102 -5.75 3.61 -5.24
N LEU A 103 -6.21 3.28 -4.03
CA LEU A 103 -5.79 3.92 -2.80
C LEU A 103 -5.14 2.87 -1.90
N VAL A 104 -4.10 3.26 -1.18
CA VAL A 104 -3.54 2.49 -0.07
C VAL A 104 -3.77 3.23 1.24
N ARG A 105 -4.09 2.50 2.31
CA ARG A 105 -4.21 3.05 3.67
C ARG A 105 -3.63 2.09 4.70
N SER A 106 -3.15 2.65 5.82
CA SER A 106 -2.79 1.86 6.99
C SER A 106 -4.03 1.47 7.82
N HIS A 107 -3.87 0.51 8.75
CA HIS A 107 -4.98 -0.10 9.50
C HIS A 107 -5.85 0.92 10.28
N ASN A 108 -5.29 2.07 10.68
CA ASN A 108 -5.83 2.88 11.79
C ASN A 108 -5.89 4.38 11.50
N PHE A 109 -6.48 4.80 10.37
CA PHE A 109 -7.01 6.16 10.29
C PHE A 109 -8.40 6.19 10.92
N SER A 110 -8.45 6.53 12.21
CA SER A 110 -9.66 7.00 12.90
C SER A 110 -10.01 8.42 12.47
#